data_AF-A0A1T1BMV2-F1
#
_entry.id   AF-A0A1T1BMV2-F1
#
_cell.length_a   1.000
_cell.length_b   1.000
_cell.length_c   1.000
_cell.angle_alpha   90.00
_cell.angle_beta   90.00
_cell.angle_gamma   90.00
#
_symmetry.space_group_name_H-M   'P 1'
#
loop_
_entity.id
_entity.type
_entity.pdbx_description
1 polymer ?
#
loop_
_entity_poly.entity_id
_entity_poly.type
_entity_poly.pdbx_seq_one_letter_code
_entity_poly.pdbx_strand_id
1 'polypeptide(L)'
;MEERKKWLDAVEKFRIDINTIVICPHCEKGNLIVNDVAFDESEINKGGERFIECLTCGKFEIVLYRRPPENWYSKNNTNGLS
;
A
#
# COMPACT_ATOMS: atom_id res chain seq x y z
N MET A 1 -19.40 -1.72 8.39
CA MET A 1 -18.91 -0.32 8.22
C MET A 1 -17.59 -0.09 8.93
N GLU A 2 -17.40 -0.63 10.14
CA GLU A 2 -16.20 -0.39 10.95
C GLU A 2 -14.91 -1.01 10.35
N GLU A 3 -14.96 -2.25 9.85
CA GLU A 3 -13.79 -2.91 9.24
C GLU A 3 -13.28 -2.17 8.00
N ARG A 4 -14.18 -1.76 7.11
CA ARG A 4 -13.83 -0.96 5.92
C ARG A 4 -13.14 0.36 6.32
N LYS A 5 -13.59 1.00 7.40
CA LYS A 5 -12.94 2.23 7.89
C LYS A 5 -11.52 1.96 8.36
N LYS A 6 -11.27 0.88 9.11
CA LYS A 6 -9.93 0.48 9.55
C LYS A 6 -8.98 0.25 8.36
N TRP A 7 -9.47 -0.38 7.29
CA TRP A 7 -8.69 -0.54 6.07
C TRP A 7 -8.42 0.78 5.34
N LEU A 8 -9.40 1.68 5.25
CA LEU A 8 -9.18 3.02 4.68
C LEU A 8 -8.17 3.83 5.50
N ASP A 9 -8.20 3.73 6.84
CA ASP A 9 -7.22 4.38 7.70
C ASP A 9 -5.81 3.79 7.47
N ALA A 10 -5.70 2.48 7.22
CA ALA A 10 -4.43 1.83 6.84
C ALA A 10 -3.91 2.34 5.49
N VAL A 11 -4.77 2.42 4.48
CA VAL A 11 -4.45 2.98 3.15
C VAL A 11 -3.91 4.40 3.29
N GLU A 12 -4.55 5.24 4.10
CA GLU A 12 -4.16 6.62 4.27
C GLU A 12 -2.78 6.76 4.93
N LYS A 13 -2.47 5.91 5.92
CA LYS A 13 -1.12 5.86 6.51
C LYS A 13 -0.06 5.57 5.45
N PHE A 14 -0.29 4.55 4.61
CA PHE A 14 0.62 4.23 3.50
C PHE A 14 0.67 5.31 2.42
N ARG A 15 -0.39 6.11 2.25
CA ARG A 15 -0.40 7.26 1.33
C ARG A 15 0.53 8.37 1.79
N ILE A 16 0.63 8.58 3.11
CA ILE A 16 1.49 9.59 3.72
C ILE A 16 2.94 9.09 3.79
N ASP A 17 3.16 7.87 4.29
CA ASP A 17 4.47 7.26 4.44
C ASP A 17 4.43 5.78 4.07
N ILE A 18 5.12 5.41 3.00
CA ILE A 18 5.14 4.04 2.49
C ILE A 18 5.87 3.06 3.41
N ASN A 19 6.74 3.58 4.28
CA ASN A 19 7.55 2.78 5.20
C ASN A 19 6.88 2.61 6.58
N THR A 20 5.67 3.15 6.74
CA THR A 20 4.92 3.02 7.99
C THR A 20 4.57 1.56 8.28
N ILE A 21 4.62 1.18 9.56
CA ILE A 21 4.28 -0.17 10.01
C ILE A 21 2.80 -0.17 10.44
N VAL A 22 1.96 -0.88 9.68
CA VAL A 22 0.53 -1.00 9.98
C VAL A 22 0.20 -2.45 10.32
N ILE A 23 -0.37 -2.67 11.51
CA ILE A 23 -0.89 -3.98 11.92
C ILE A 23 -2.17 -4.27 11.15
N CYS A 24 -2.33 -5.50 10.67
CA CYS A 24 -3.51 -5.95 9.95
C CYS A 24 -4.78 -5.77 10.80
N PRO A 25 -5.76 -4.96 10.35
CA PRO A 25 -6.96 -4.68 11.12
C PRO A 25 -7.94 -5.86 11.17
N HIS A 26 -7.71 -6.92 10.38
CA HIS A 26 -8.54 -8.12 10.33
C HIS A 26 -8.07 -9.19 11.33
N CYS A 27 -6.77 -9.51 11.35
CA CYS A 27 -6.24 -10.59 12.19
C CYS A 27 -5.43 -10.12 13.40
N GLU A 28 -5.05 -8.84 13.45
CA GLU A 28 -4.28 -8.18 14.53
C GLU A 28 -2.93 -8.85 14.85
N LYS A 29 -2.43 -9.71 13.96
CA LYS A 29 -1.19 -10.49 14.15
C LYS A 29 -0.08 -10.13 13.18
N GLY A 30 -0.42 -9.94 11.90
CA GLY A 30 0.54 -9.64 10.85
C GLY A 30 0.66 -8.15 10.56
N ASN A 31 1.79 -7.74 10.00
CA ASN A 31 1.93 -6.41 9.40
C ASN A 31 1.35 -6.43 7.98
N LEU A 32 0.82 -5.28 7.55
CA LEU A 32 0.42 -5.05 6.18
C LEU A 32 1.65 -4.72 5.33
N ILE A 33 1.67 -5.26 4.13
CA ILE A 33 2.63 -4.90 3.07
C ILE A 33 1.89 -4.21 1.94
N VAL A 34 2.61 -3.40 1.18
CA VAL A 34 2.09 -2.67 0.03
C VAL A 34 2.83 -3.03 -1.24
N ASN A 35 2.09 -3.21 -2.32
CA ASN A 35 2.61 -3.37 -3.67
C ASN A 35 1.86 -2.45 -4.62
N ASP A 36 2.58 -1.69 -5.43
CA ASP A 36 2.00 -0.69 -6.33
C ASP A 36 2.18 -1.12 -7.78
N VAL A 37 1.11 -1.04 -8.57
CA VAL A 37 1.07 -1.45 -9.99
C VAL A 37 0.51 -0.29 -10.80
N ALA A 38 1.28 0.23 -11.76
CA ALA A 38 0.80 1.28 -12.66
C ALA A 38 -0.25 0.71 -13.65
N PHE A 39 -1.23 1.53 -14.07
CA PHE A 39 -2.13 1.12 -15.17
C PHE A 39 -1.38 0.95 -16.49
N ASP A 40 -0.36 1.77 -16.70
CA ASP A 40 0.55 1.72 -17.83
C ASP A 40 1.97 1.97 -17.31
N GLU A 41 2.88 1.01 -17.51
CA GLU A 41 4.27 1.09 -17.06
C GLU A 41 5.06 2.21 -17.76
N SER A 42 4.63 2.64 -18.95
CA SER A 42 5.22 3.74 -19.70
C SER A 42 4.70 5.12 -19.25
N GLU A 43 3.54 5.15 -18.59
CA GLU A 43 2.86 6.38 -18.13
C GLU A 43 2.48 6.30 -16.64
N ILE A 44 3.48 6.01 -15.81
CA ILE A 44 3.34 5.78 -14.36
C ILE A 44 2.64 6.90 -13.58
N ASN A 45 2.58 8.11 -14.13
CA ASN A 45 1.91 9.26 -13.54
C ASN A 45 0.39 9.29 -13.76
N LYS A 46 -0.14 8.42 -14.63
CA LYS A 46 -1.59 8.27 -14.88
C LYS A 46 -2.33 7.48 -13.80
N GLY A 47 -1.60 6.95 -12.81
CA GLY A 47 -2.16 6.23 -11.69
C GLY A 47 -2.05 4.71 -11.83
N GLY A 48 -2.74 4.01 -10.95
CA GLY A 48 -2.64 2.58 -10.83
C GLY A 48 -3.39 2.00 -9.64
N GLU A 49 -3.01 0.80 -9.28
CA GLU A 49 -3.55 0.01 -8.18
C GLU A 49 -2.50 -0.12 -7.06
N ARG A 50 -2.93 0.13 -5.83
CA ARG A 50 -2.18 -0.23 -4.62
C ARG A 50 -2.82 -1.43 -3.96
N PHE A 51 -2.07 -2.52 -3.88
CA PHE A 51 -2.42 -3.71 -3.13
C PHE A 51 -1.92 -3.55 -1.70
N ILE A 52 -2.78 -3.77 -0.72
CA ILE A 52 -2.43 -3.77 0.70
C ILE A 52 -2.80 -5.13 1.26
N GLU A 53 -1.81 -5.92 1.66
CA GLU A 53 -2.00 -7.34 1.99
C GLU A 53 -1.43 -7.67 3.36
N CYS A 54 -2.11 -8.55 4.10
CA CYS A 54 -1.54 -9.23 5.25
C CYS A 54 -1.08 -10.64 4.87
N LEU A 55 0.23 -10.88 4.85
CA LEU A 55 0.79 -12.21 4.57
C LEU A 55 0.46 -13.27 5.64
N THR A 56 -0.01 -12.87 6.83
CA THR A 56 -0.37 -13.80 7.91
C THR A 56 -1.77 -14.41 7.74
N CYS A 57 -2.75 -13.64 7.25
CA CYS A 57 -4.13 -14.11 7.09
C CYS A 57 -4.63 -14.09 5.65
N GLY A 58 -3.81 -13.62 4.69
CA GLY A 58 -4.14 -13.55 3.27
C GLY A 58 -5.20 -12.52 2.90
N LYS A 59 -5.68 -11.71 3.85
CA LYS A 59 -6.62 -10.63 3.56
C LYS A 59 -5.89 -9.49 2.88
N PHE A 60 -6.53 -8.93 1.86
CA PHE A 60 -6.02 -7.78 1.14
C PHE A 60 -7.15 -6.82 0.75
N GLU A 61 -6.75 -5.59 0.46
CA GLU A 61 -7.57 -4.55 -0.16
C GLU A 61 -6.82 -3.96 -1.35
N ILE A 62 -7.57 -3.52 -2.36
CA ILE A 62 -7.03 -2.84 -3.54
C ILE A 62 -7.60 -1.45 -3.61
N VAL A 63 -6.72 -0.45 -3.79
CA VAL A 63 -7.11 0.94 -3.93
C VAL A 63 -6.68 1.46 -5.29
N LEU A 64 -7.64 2.01 -6.01
CA LEU A 64 -7.43 2.66 -7.30
C LEU A 64 -7.04 4.12 -7.09
N TYR A 65 -5.89 4.50 -7.60
CA TYR A 65 -5.44 5.88 -7.64
C TYR A 65 -5.48 6.38 -9.08
N ARG A 66 -6.30 7.41 -9.34
CA ARG A 66 -6.30 8.14 -10.62
C ARG A 66 -5.13 9.11 -10.74
N ARG A 67 -4.49 9.42 -9.61
CA ARG A 67 -3.24 10.15 -9.49
C ARG A 67 -2.44 9.49 -8.38
N PRO A 68 -1.22 9.00 -8.66
CA PRO A 68 -0.44 8.29 -7.65
C PRO A 68 0.02 9.26 -6.54
N PRO A 69 0.03 8.87 -5.25
CA PRO A 69 0.79 9.57 -4.21
C PRO A 69 2.28 9.72 -4.56
N GLU A 70 2.91 10.73 -3.98
CA GLU A 70 4.34 11.03 -4.20
C GLU A 70 5.27 9.88 -3.79
N ASN A 71 4.82 9.06 -2.83
CA ASN A 71 5.58 7.94 -2.28
C ASN A 71 5.38 6.60 -3.02
N TRP A 72 4.72 6.62 -4.18
CA TRP A 72 4.36 5.42 -4.94
C TRP A 72 5.54 4.49 -5.26
N TYR A 73 6.73 5.04 -5.45
CA TYR A 73 7.92 4.27 -5.81
C TYR A 73 9.07 4.42 -4.82
N SER A 74 8.83 4.98 -3.63
CA SER A 74 9.90 5.28 -2.67
C SER A 74 10.46 4.06 -1.92
N LYS A 75 10.10 2.83 -2.31
CA LYS A 75 10.75 1.60 -1.83
C LYS A 75 12.16 1.35 -2.39
N ASN A 76 12.58 2.08 -3.44
CA ASN A 76 13.80 1.77 -4.18
C ASN A 76 15.09 2.45 -3.68
N ASN A 77 15.17 2.95 -2.43
CA ASN A 77 16.38 3.65 -1.95
C ASN A 77 17.04 3.08 -0.68
N THR A 78 16.78 1.81 -0.31
CA THR A 78 17.45 1.18 0.84
C THR A 78 18.23 -0.10 0.55
N ASN A 79 18.33 -0.57 -0.71
CA ASN A 79 19.22 -1.69 -1.09
C ASN A 79 20.38 -1.27 -2.02
N GLY A 80 20.72 0.03 -2.06
CA GLY A 80 21.77 0.60 -2.90
C GLY A 80 23.15 0.77 -2.24
N LEU A 81 23.43 0.08 -1.13
CA LEU A 81 24.77 0.00 -0.53
C LEU A 81 25.06 -1.47 -0.17
N SER A 82 25.46 -2.23 -1.19
CA SER A 82 26.26 -3.46 -1.03
C SER A 82 27.72 -3.12 -1.34
#